data_AF-A0AAW7Z8U1-F1
#
_entry.id   AF-A0AAW7Z8U1-F1
#
_cell.length_a   1.000
_cell.length_b   1.000
_cell.length_c   1.000
_cell.angle_alpha   90.00
_cell.angle_beta   90.00
_cell.angle_gamma   90.00
#
_symmetry.space_group_name_H-M   'P 1'
#
loop_
_entity.id
_entity.type
_entity.pdbx_description
1 polymer ?
#
loop_
_entity_poly.entity_id
_entity_poly.type
_entity_poly.pdbx_seq_one_letter_code
_entity_poly.pdbx_strand_id
1 'polypeptide(L)'
;MDKSHLVIEESSRVLEFWFNELTPSQWFTQDSALDRTIASQFLTLHRAASQGELWPWRATPSGRLAEILLLDQFSRNIYRDTPHAFSQDPMALVLAQEAVSVEADKTLTPQQCIFLYMPFMHSESLAIHDVALQLFAVPGLEQQYDYELKHLRIIEQFGRYPHRNLVLGRTSTKEEELFLSQPGSRF
;
A
#
# COMPACT_ATOMS: atom_id res chain seq x y z
N MET A 1 25.62 16.57 13.04
CA MET A 1 25.16 15.26 12.56
C MET A 1 24.99 15.35 11.05
N ASP A 2 25.48 14.37 10.32
CA ASP A 2 25.28 14.27 8.88
C ASP A 2 23.80 14.05 8.58
N LYS A 3 23.22 14.83 7.65
CA LYS A 3 21.83 14.69 7.23
C LYS A 3 21.54 13.30 6.66
N SER A 4 22.55 12.63 6.09
CA SER A 4 22.42 11.27 5.56
C SER A 4 22.07 10.25 6.65
N HIS A 5 22.64 10.41 7.86
CA HIS A 5 22.44 9.49 8.97
C HIS A 5 21.02 9.61 9.55
N LEU A 6 20.51 10.83 9.68
CA LEU A 6 19.13 11.09 10.11
C LEU A 6 18.12 10.49 9.13
N VAL A 7 18.38 10.63 7.83
CA VAL A 7 17.54 10.07 6.77
C VAL A 7 17.50 8.53 6.81
N ILE A 8 18.62 7.85 7.09
CA ILE A 8 18.67 6.38 7.21
C ILE A 8 17.93 5.87 8.47
N GLU A 9 18.12 6.55 9.60
CA GLU A 9 17.46 6.20 10.87
C GLU A 9 15.93 6.26 10.77
N GLU A 10 15.38 7.25 10.06
CA GLU A 10 13.94 7.40 9.91
C GLU A 10 13.30 6.30 9.06
N SER A 11 13.97 5.82 8.01
CA SER A 11 13.46 4.71 7.17
C SER A 11 13.39 3.39 7.96
N SER A 12 14.42 3.13 8.77
CA SER A 12 14.47 1.94 9.63
C SER A 12 13.34 1.94 10.66
N ARG A 13 12.99 3.11 11.21
CA ARG A 13 11.89 3.26 12.16
C ARG A 13 10.53 2.88 11.57
N VAL A 14 10.27 3.21 10.30
CA VAL A 14 9.02 2.82 9.62
C VAL A 14 8.93 1.29 9.51
N LEU A 15 10.03 0.64 9.13
CA LEU A 15 10.08 -0.82 8.98
C LEU A 15 10.00 -1.54 10.34
N GLU A 16 10.71 -1.05 11.35
CA GLU A 16 10.67 -1.59 12.71
C GLU A 16 9.24 -1.55 13.26
N PHE A 17 8.59 -0.39 13.17
CA PHE A 17 7.21 -0.24 13.59
C PHE A 17 6.29 -1.22 12.85
N TRP A 18 6.37 -1.26 11.52
CA TRP A 18 5.45 -2.07 10.73
C TRP A 18 5.66 -3.57 10.89
N PHE A 19 6.90 -4.05 10.88
CA PHE A 19 7.20 -5.49 10.82
C PHE A 19 7.50 -6.13 12.18
N ASN A 20 7.94 -5.35 13.18
CA ASN A 20 8.37 -5.89 14.47
C ASN A 20 7.46 -5.47 15.63
N GLU A 21 6.88 -4.25 15.59
CA GLU A 21 5.94 -3.80 16.64
C GLU A 21 4.49 -4.21 16.35
N LEU A 22 4.09 -4.30 15.08
CA LEU A 22 2.76 -4.79 14.71
C LEU A 22 2.75 -6.30 14.48
N THR A 23 1.62 -6.89 14.82
CA THR A 23 1.30 -8.27 14.47
C THR A 23 0.74 -8.38 13.04
N PRO A 24 0.85 -9.54 12.37
CA PRO A 24 0.33 -9.73 11.03
C PRO A 24 -1.16 -9.39 10.86
N SER A 25 -1.99 -9.60 11.89
CA SER A 25 -3.41 -9.26 11.84
C SER A 25 -3.65 -7.75 11.86
N GLN A 26 -2.77 -6.98 12.51
CA GLN A 26 -2.90 -5.52 12.60
C GLN A 26 -2.61 -4.79 11.29
N TRP A 27 -1.88 -5.41 10.35
CA TRP A 27 -1.67 -4.81 9.02
C TRP A 27 -2.97 -4.70 8.22
N PHE A 28 -3.91 -5.64 8.42
CA PHE A 28 -5.11 -5.76 7.59
C PHE A 28 -6.41 -5.46 8.35
N THR A 29 -6.33 -5.18 9.65
CA THR A 29 -7.50 -4.93 10.49
C THR A 29 -7.69 -3.44 10.73
N GLN A 30 -8.93 -2.97 10.61
CA GLN A 30 -9.31 -1.62 11.02
C GLN A 30 -9.26 -1.48 12.55
N ASP A 31 -8.38 -0.60 13.05
CA ASP A 31 -8.27 -0.30 14.48
C ASP A 31 -7.99 1.20 14.69
N SER A 32 -8.99 1.90 15.23
CA SER A 32 -8.89 3.35 15.49
C SER A 32 -7.76 3.74 16.45
N ALA A 33 -7.37 2.86 17.38
CA ALA A 33 -6.26 3.12 18.29
C ALA A 33 -4.93 3.03 17.55
N LEU A 34 -4.76 2.02 16.69
CA LEU A 34 -3.61 1.89 15.82
C LEU A 34 -3.52 3.08 14.85
N ASP A 35 -4.63 3.51 14.26
CA ASP A 35 -4.67 4.66 13.36
C ASP A 35 -4.17 5.95 14.04
N ARG A 36 -4.61 6.20 15.27
CA ARG A 36 -4.14 7.35 16.07
C ARG A 36 -2.65 7.25 16.37
N THR A 37 -2.16 6.05 16.67
CA THR A 37 -0.72 5.81 16.90
C THR A 37 0.09 6.09 15.63
N ILE A 38 -0.34 5.57 14.48
CA ILE A 38 0.32 5.79 13.19
C ILE A 38 0.34 7.27 12.85
N ALA A 39 -0.81 7.96 12.97
CA ALA A 39 -0.90 9.39 12.72
C ALA A 39 0.00 10.20 13.66
N SER A 40 0.01 9.88 14.96
CA SER A 40 0.85 10.58 15.94
C SER A 40 2.34 10.42 15.67
N GLN A 41 2.77 9.27 15.18
CA GLN A 41 4.19 8.97 15.01
C GLN A 41 4.73 9.33 13.62
N PHE A 42 3.92 9.17 12.57
CA PHE A 42 4.42 9.14 11.20
C PHE A 42 3.77 10.17 10.26
N LEU A 43 2.81 10.99 10.72
CA LEU A 43 2.18 12.00 9.86
C LEU A 43 3.18 13.00 9.25
N THR A 44 4.22 13.38 9.99
CA THR A 44 5.28 14.27 9.46
C THR A 44 6.07 13.60 8.34
N LEU A 45 6.46 12.33 8.51
CA LEU A 45 7.18 11.57 7.49
C LEU A 45 6.29 11.27 6.28
N HIS A 46 5.02 10.95 6.49
CA HIS A 46 4.03 10.80 5.43
C HIS A 46 3.95 12.06 4.56
N ARG A 47 3.86 13.23 5.18
CA ARG A 47 3.84 14.51 4.46
C ARG A 47 5.12 14.72 3.66
N ALA A 48 6.29 14.48 4.24
CA ALA A 48 7.57 14.57 3.52
C ALA A 48 7.63 13.62 2.32
N ALA A 49 7.17 12.37 2.48
CA ALA A 49 7.05 11.39 1.39
C ALA A 49 6.12 11.89 0.28
N SER A 50 4.96 12.46 0.64
CA SER A 50 3.98 12.98 -0.32
C SER A 50 4.50 14.16 -1.15
N GLN A 51 5.54 14.85 -0.65
CA GLN A 51 6.23 15.94 -1.35
C GLN A 51 7.51 15.47 -2.06
N GLY A 52 7.82 14.16 -2.04
CA GLY A 52 9.01 13.59 -2.67
C GLY A 52 10.32 13.92 -1.94
N GLU A 53 10.26 14.42 -0.70
CA GLU A 53 11.44 14.85 0.07
C GLU A 53 12.30 13.67 0.53
N LEU A 54 11.71 12.47 0.59
CA LEU A 54 12.38 11.23 1.02
C LEU A 54 13.09 10.49 -0.12
N TRP A 55 13.28 11.12 -1.29
CA TRP A 55 13.95 10.51 -2.43
C TRP A 55 15.31 9.82 -2.12
N PRO A 56 16.15 10.26 -1.15
CA PRO A 56 17.38 9.54 -0.84
C PRO A 56 17.16 8.11 -0.31
N TRP A 57 15.98 7.81 0.27
CA TRP A 57 15.63 6.45 0.73
C TRP A 57 15.62 5.44 -0.42
N ARG A 58 15.45 5.91 -1.65
CA ARG A 58 15.40 5.07 -2.85
C ARG A 58 16.75 4.45 -3.21
N ALA A 59 17.83 4.82 -2.53
CA ALA A 59 19.15 4.23 -2.70
C ALA A 59 19.23 2.77 -2.22
N THR A 60 18.32 2.31 -1.35
CA THR A 60 18.32 0.95 -0.82
C THR A 60 16.95 0.28 -0.95
N PRO A 61 16.89 -1.06 -1.03
CA PRO A 61 15.63 -1.80 -1.03
C PRO A 61 14.74 -1.52 0.19
N SER A 62 15.34 -1.45 1.39
CA SER A 62 14.61 -1.16 2.62
C SER A 62 14.05 0.26 2.65
N GLY A 63 14.82 1.25 2.20
CA GLY A 63 14.34 2.63 2.14
C GLY A 63 13.19 2.81 1.14
N ARG A 64 13.24 2.14 -0.02
CA ARG A 64 12.12 2.09 -0.98
C ARG A 64 10.85 1.54 -0.34
N LEU A 65 10.96 0.40 0.34
CA LEU A 65 9.84 -0.22 1.03
C LEU A 65 9.25 0.70 2.11
N ALA A 66 10.09 1.38 2.88
CA ALA A 66 9.64 2.32 3.90
C ALA A 66 8.85 3.50 3.30
N GLU A 67 9.33 4.08 2.19
CA GLU A 67 8.63 5.16 1.48
C GLU A 67 7.28 4.68 0.92
N ILE A 68 7.23 3.46 0.36
CA ILE A 68 6.00 2.84 -0.15
C ILE A 68 5.00 2.61 0.99
N LEU A 69 5.44 2.09 2.15
CA LEU A 69 4.56 1.90 3.31
C LEU A 69 3.93 3.20 3.80
N LEU A 70 4.70 4.29 3.83
CA LEU A 70 4.16 5.61 4.18
C LEU A 70 3.05 6.02 3.22
N LEU A 71 3.29 5.91 1.91
CA LEU A 71 2.36 6.41 0.90
C LEU A 71 1.16 5.49 0.68
N ASP A 72 1.30 4.18 0.85
CA ASP A 72 0.22 3.23 0.61
C ASP A 72 -0.53 2.85 1.90
N GLN A 73 0.14 2.15 2.82
CA GLN A 73 -0.47 1.62 4.03
C GLN A 73 -0.82 2.74 5.02
N PHE A 74 0.14 3.61 5.34
CA PHE A 74 -0.07 4.61 6.39
C PHE A 74 -1.09 5.66 5.93
N SER A 75 -1.19 5.96 4.63
CA SER A 75 -2.29 6.77 4.09
C SER A 75 -3.67 6.24 4.51
N ARG A 76 -3.87 4.92 4.43
CA ARG A 76 -5.14 4.24 4.76
C ARG A 76 -5.46 4.28 6.25
N ASN A 77 -4.45 4.31 7.12
CA ASN A 77 -4.61 4.47 8.57
C ASN A 77 -4.81 5.94 8.97
N ILE A 78 -3.94 6.84 8.49
CA ILE A 78 -3.91 8.26 8.87
C ILE A 78 -5.18 8.99 8.41
N TYR A 79 -5.65 8.68 7.20
CA TYR A 79 -6.71 9.41 6.52
C TYR A 79 -7.98 8.57 6.31
N ARG A 80 -8.18 7.55 7.15
CA ARG A 80 -9.29 6.60 7.06
C ARG A 80 -10.62 7.31 6.82
N ASP A 81 -11.43 6.72 5.94
CA ASP A 81 -12.75 7.23 5.53
C ASP A 81 -12.72 8.63 4.89
N THR A 82 -11.56 9.07 4.38
CA THR A 82 -11.42 10.30 3.59
C THR A 82 -10.74 10.03 2.23
N PRO A 83 -10.96 10.88 1.21
CA PRO A 83 -10.30 10.72 -0.09
C PRO A 83 -8.76 10.70 0.00
N HIS A 84 -8.19 11.34 1.02
CA HIS A 84 -6.74 11.43 1.20
C HIS A 84 -6.09 10.07 1.42
N ALA A 85 -6.84 9.06 1.91
CA ALA A 85 -6.36 7.69 2.08
C ALA A 85 -5.86 7.05 0.77
N PHE A 86 -6.38 7.51 -0.39
CA PHE A 86 -6.04 6.99 -1.71
C PHE A 86 -5.25 7.99 -2.57
N SER A 87 -5.03 9.21 -2.06
CA SER A 87 -4.43 10.31 -2.83
C SER A 87 -3.00 10.04 -3.28
N GLN A 88 -2.30 9.15 -2.57
CA GLN A 88 -0.92 8.79 -2.85
C GLN A 88 -0.77 7.45 -3.59
N ASP A 89 -1.87 6.73 -3.88
CA ASP A 89 -1.84 5.44 -4.59
C ASP A 89 -1.04 5.52 -5.91
N PRO A 90 -1.20 6.56 -6.77
CA PRO A 90 -0.40 6.66 -7.99
C PRO A 90 1.10 6.80 -7.74
N MET A 91 1.51 7.57 -6.72
CA MET A 91 2.93 7.73 -6.39
C MET A 91 3.51 6.45 -5.79
N ALA A 92 2.77 5.79 -4.89
CA ALA A 92 3.16 4.51 -4.33
C ALA A 92 3.36 3.45 -5.42
N LEU A 93 2.46 3.41 -6.43
CA LEU A 93 2.59 2.53 -7.58
C LEU A 93 3.84 2.82 -8.41
N VAL A 94 4.12 4.09 -8.72
CA VAL A 94 5.34 4.48 -9.46
C VAL A 94 6.60 4.03 -8.70
N LEU A 95 6.65 4.23 -7.39
CA LEU A 95 7.79 3.83 -6.58
C LEU A 95 7.94 2.31 -6.47
N ALA A 96 6.84 1.57 -6.42
CA ALA A 96 6.84 0.12 -6.44
C ALA A 96 7.34 -0.43 -7.79
N GLN A 97 6.90 0.16 -8.90
CA GLN A 97 7.41 -0.16 -10.25
C GLN A 97 8.91 0.10 -10.36
N GLU A 98 9.38 1.24 -9.86
CA GLU A 98 10.82 1.58 -9.81
C GLU A 98 11.62 0.66 -8.89
N ALA A 99 11.01 0.10 -7.84
CA ALA A 99 11.68 -0.88 -6.98
C ALA A 99 11.83 -2.23 -7.69
N VAL A 100 10.79 -2.69 -8.38
CA VAL A 100 10.81 -3.94 -9.17
C VAL A 100 11.75 -3.82 -10.37
N SER A 101 11.79 -2.67 -11.05
CA SER A 101 12.64 -2.48 -12.25
C SER A 101 14.14 -2.60 -11.96
N VAL A 102 14.55 -2.29 -10.73
CA VAL A 102 15.93 -2.43 -10.24
C VAL A 102 16.14 -3.69 -9.39
N GLU A 103 15.15 -4.61 -9.40
CA GLU A 103 15.18 -5.89 -8.69
C GLU A 103 15.40 -5.77 -7.17
N ALA A 104 14.94 -4.66 -6.57
CA ALA A 104 15.11 -4.41 -5.13
C ALA A 104 14.41 -5.48 -4.26
N ASP A 105 13.30 -6.00 -4.75
CA ASP A 105 12.50 -7.08 -4.17
C ASP A 105 13.31 -8.35 -3.90
N LYS A 106 14.33 -8.66 -4.71
CA LYS A 106 15.15 -9.89 -4.57
C LYS A 106 15.94 -9.96 -3.26
N THR A 107 16.12 -8.84 -2.57
CA THR A 107 16.85 -8.75 -1.29
C THR A 107 15.92 -8.65 -0.08
N LEU A 108 14.61 -8.53 -0.30
CA LEU A 108 13.60 -8.42 0.74
C LEU A 108 13.07 -9.80 1.12
N THR A 109 12.50 -9.91 2.31
CA THR A 109 11.78 -11.13 2.72
C THR A 109 10.45 -11.24 1.98
N PRO A 110 9.86 -12.45 1.84
CA PRO A 110 8.53 -12.59 1.24
C PRO A 110 7.48 -11.67 1.90
N GLN A 111 7.48 -11.59 3.22
CA GLN A 111 6.58 -10.73 3.99
C GLN A 111 6.75 -9.24 3.66
N GLN A 112 7.97 -8.80 3.39
CA GLN A 112 8.24 -7.43 2.93
C GLN A 112 7.78 -7.20 1.50
N CYS A 113 7.97 -8.18 0.61
CA CYS A 113 7.51 -8.11 -0.78
C CYS A 113 5.99 -7.95 -0.89
N ILE A 114 5.20 -8.49 0.06
CA ILE A 114 3.75 -8.24 0.12
C ILE A 114 3.44 -6.76 0.02
N PHE A 115 4.11 -5.94 0.83
CA PHE A 115 3.87 -4.50 0.91
C PHE A 115 4.58 -3.72 -0.20
N LEU A 116 5.68 -4.25 -0.75
CA LEU A 116 6.29 -3.69 -1.95
C LEU A 116 5.34 -3.80 -3.16
N TYR A 117 4.61 -4.92 -3.28
CA TYR A 117 3.71 -5.19 -4.40
C TYR A 117 2.28 -4.67 -4.20
N MET A 118 1.89 -4.37 -2.97
CA MET A 118 0.52 -3.93 -2.65
C MET A 118 0.03 -2.72 -3.47
N PRO A 119 0.86 -1.72 -3.81
CA PRO A 119 0.43 -0.64 -4.69
C PRO A 119 -0.04 -1.11 -6.08
N PHE A 120 0.49 -2.24 -6.60
CA PHE A 120 -0.03 -2.85 -7.83
C PHE A 120 -1.45 -3.38 -7.62
N MET A 121 -1.67 -4.13 -6.53
CA MET A 121 -3.00 -4.65 -6.16
C MET A 121 -4.01 -3.53 -5.89
N HIS A 122 -3.57 -2.38 -5.38
CA HIS A 122 -4.45 -1.24 -5.08
C HIS A 122 -4.81 -0.37 -6.30
N SER A 123 -4.22 -0.62 -7.47
CA SER A 123 -4.46 0.15 -8.69
C SER A 123 -5.85 -0.12 -9.27
N GLU A 124 -6.53 0.91 -9.78
CA GLU A 124 -7.77 0.74 -10.57
C GLU A 124 -7.43 0.59 -12.07
N SER A 125 -6.55 -0.35 -12.42
CA SER A 125 -6.07 -0.57 -13.80
C SER A 125 -5.81 -2.04 -14.10
N LEU A 126 -6.51 -2.60 -15.09
CA LEU A 126 -6.33 -3.99 -15.54
C LEU A 126 -4.88 -4.31 -15.94
N ALA A 127 -4.24 -3.40 -16.69
CA ALA A 127 -2.86 -3.60 -17.12
C ALA A 127 -1.87 -3.70 -15.95
N ILE A 128 -2.20 -3.09 -14.79
CA ILE A 128 -1.37 -3.19 -13.58
C ILE A 128 -1.62 -4.50 -12.86
N HIS A 129 -2.87 -5.00 -12.85
CA HIS A 129 -3.19 -6.31 -12.30
C HIS A 129 -2.53 -7.47 -13.06
N ASP A 130 -2.38 -7.37 -14.39
CA ASP A 130 -1.63 -8.35 -15.19
C ASP A 130 -0.17 -8.51 -14.72
N VAL A 131 0.44 -7.42 -14.24
CA VAL A 131 1.79 -7.42 -13.66
C VAL A 131 1.74 -7.92 -12.22
N ALA A 132 0.76 -7.46 -11.43
CA ALA A 132 0.58 -7.86 -10.04
C ALA A 132 0.47 -9.39 -9.88
N LEU A 133 -0.29 -10.06 -10.75
CA LEU A 133 -0.41 -11.51 -10.78
C LEU A 133 0.97 -12.20 -10.87
N GLN A 134 1.86 -11.70 -11.71
CA GLN A 134 3.20 -12.27 -11.87
C GLN A 134 4.06 -12.03 -10.61
N LEU A 135 3.96 -10.85 -10.01
CA LEU A 135 4.72 -10.49 -8.80
C LEU A 135 4.29 -11.31 -7.58
N PHE A 136 2.98 -11.57 -7.43
CA PHE A 136 2.45 -12.37 -6.33
C PHE A 136 2.57 -13.89 -6.57
N ALA A 137 2.82 -14.34 -7.80
CA ALA A 137 2.99 -15.77 -8.15
C ALA A 137 4.38 -16.33 -7.76
N VAL A 138 4.81 -16.09 -6.53
CA VAL A 138 6.10 -16.56 -5.98
C VAL A 138 5.91 -17.37 -4.69
N PRO A 139 6.80 -18.33 -4.37
CA PRO A 139 6.67 -19.15 -3.17
C PRO A 139 6.60 -18.32 -1.89
N GLY A 140 5.63 -18.64 -1.03
CA GLY A 140 5.40 -17.95 0.24
C GLY A 140 4.43 -16.77 0.16
N LEU A 141 3.92 -16.42 -1.03
CA LEU A 141 2.89 -15.39 -1.24
C LEU A 141 1.55 -15.95 -1.74
N GLU A 142 1.31 -17.26 -1.58
CA GLU A 142 0.12 -17.93 -2.13
C GLU A 142 -1.19 -17.31 -1.63
N GLN A 143 -1.23 -16.91 -0.35
CA GLN A 143 -2.39 -16.23 0.21
C GLN A 143 -2.63 -14.87 -0.44
N GLN A 144 -1.56 -14.10 -0.70
CA GLN A 144 -1.64 -12.79 -1.33
C GLN A 144 -1.99 -12.90 -2.82
N TYR A 145 -1.52 -13.94 -3.49
CA TYR A 145 -1.95 -14.26 -4.85
C TYR A 145 -3.45 -14.55 -4.93
N ASP A 146 -4.02 -15.27 -3.95
CA ASP A 146 -5.47 -15.46 -3.87
C ASP A 146 -6.25 -14.15 -3.64
N TYR A 147 -5.67 -13.19 -2.91
CA TYR A 147 -6.25 -11.85 -2.78
C TYR A 147 -6.12 -11.05 -4.07
N GLU A 148 -5.00 -11.14 -4.77
CA GLU A 148 -4.78 -10.50 -6.06
C GLU A 148 -5.85 -10.95 -7.08
N LEU A 149 -6.13 -12.26 -7.16
CA LEU A 149 -7.20 -12.79 -8.01
C LEU A 149 -8.59 -12.22 -7.66
N LYS A 150 -8.86 -11.94 -6.38
CA LYS A 150 -10.12 -11.30 -5.97
C LYS A 150 -10.17 -9.84 -6.41
N HIS A 151 -9.07 -9.12 -6.27
CA HIS A 151 -8.96 -7.72 -6.69
C HIS A 151 -9.11 -7.58 -8.20
N LEU A 152 -8.41 -8.41 -8.97
CA LEU A 152 -8.51 -8.46 -10.43
C LEU A 152 -9.97 -8.64 -10.88
N ARG A 153 -10.72 -9.59 -10.30
CA ARG A 153 -12.14 -9.80 -10.66
C ARG A 153 -13.00 -8.56 -10.46
N ILE A 154 -12.74 -7.77 -9.41
CA ILE A 154 -13.46 -6.51 -9.17
C ILE A 154 -13.12 -5.51 -10.28
N ILE A 155 -11.85 -5.39 -10.65
CA ILE A 155 -11.41 -4.49 -11.71
C ILE A 155 -11.88 -4.96 -13.09
N GLU A 156 -11.93 -6.26 -13.38
CA GLU A 156 -12.53 -6.81 -14.61
C GLU A 156 -14.01 -6.46 -14.72
N GLN A 157 -14.74 -6.55 -13.61
CA GLN A 157 -16.18 -6.32 -13.60
C GLN A 157 -16.55 -4.83 -13.65
N PHE A 158 -15.82 -3.97 -12.92
CA PHE A 158 -16.23 -2.58 -12.70
C PHE A 158 -15.23 -1.54 -13.22
N GLY A 159 -14.01 -1.95 -13.56
CA GLY A 159 -12.91 -1.05 -13.96
C GLY A 159 -12.37 -0.19 -12.80
N ARG A 160 -12.87 -0.37 -11.58
CA ARG A 160 -12.55 0.40 -10.38
C ARG A 160 -12.98 -0.36 -9.12
N TYR A 161 -12.64 0.13 -7.94
CA TYR A 161 -13.08 -0.41 -6.65
C TYR A 161 -14.36 0.27 -6.16
N PRO A 162 -15.53 -0.41 -6.19
CA PRO A 162 -16.80 0.22 -5.82
C PRO A 162 -16.84 0.69 -4.36
N HIS A 163 -16.12 0.01 -3.45
CA HIS A 163 -16.08 0.39 -2.04
C HIS A 163 -15.42 1.75 -1.80
N ARG A 164 -14.67 2.28 -2.78
CA ARG A 164 -14.08 3.63 -2.73
C ARG A 164 -15.04 4.71 -3.25
N ASN A 165 -16.19 4.35 -3.84
CA ASN A 165 -17.07 5.32 -4.50
C ASN A 165 -17.54 6.43 -3.57
N LEU A 166 -18.09 6.07 -2.40
CA LEU A 166 -18.60 7.06 -1.43
C LEU A 166 -17.51 8.03 -0.98
N VAL A 167 -16.35 7.50 -0.57
CA VAL A 167 -15.24 8.30 -0.04
C VAL A 167 -14.55 9.15 -1.11
N LEU A 168 -14.60 8.73 -2.39
CA LEU A 168 -14.10 9.50 -3.53
C LEU A 168 -15.18 10.39 -4.18
N GLY A 169 -16.40 10.44 -3.63
CA GLY A 169 -17.50 11.25 -4.19
C GLY A 169 -18.03 10.75 -5.54
N ARG A 170 -17.83 9.48 -5.87
CA ARG A 170 -18.34 8.84 -7.09
C ARG A 170 -19.74 8.28 -6.83
N THR A 171 -20.62 8.39 -7.83
CA THR A 171 -21.92 7.70 -7.81
C THR A 171 -21.73 6.23 -8.17
N SER A 172 -22.25 5.34 -7.34
CA SER A 172 -22.32 3.90 -7.64
C SER A 172 -23.42 3.59 -8.65
N THR A 173 -23.17 2.65 -9.53
CA THR A 173 -24.18 1.99 -10.37
C THR A 173 -25.01 1.01 -9.53
N LYS A 174 -26.14 0.53 -10.07
CA LYS A 174 -26.99 -0.46 -9.37
C LYS A 174 -26.24 -1.78 -9.16
N GLU A 175 -25.43 -2.17 -10.12
CA GLU A 175 -24.60 -3.37 -10.08
C GLU A 175 -23.53 -3.25 -8.98
N GLU A 176 -22.90 -2.08 -8.85
CA GLU A 176 -21.95 -1.78 -7.78
C GLU A 176 -22.63 -1.77 -6.40
N GLU A 177 -23.82 -1.19 -6.26
CA GLU A 177 -24.60 -1.20 -5.01
C GLU A 177 -24.96 -2.63 -4.59
N LEU A 178 -25.41 -3.47 -5.53
CA LEU A 178 -25.70 -4.88 -5.28
C LEU A 178 -24.43 -5.63 -4.84
N PHE A 179 -23.30 -5.41 -5.53
CA PHE A 179 -22.02 -6.00 -5.15
C PHE A 179 -21.60 -5.61 -3.72
N LEU A 180 -21.71 -4.33 -3.36
CA LEU A 180 -21.37 -3.82 -2.02
C LEU A 180 -22.22 -4.42 -0.89
N SER A 181 -23.40 -4.97 -1.19
CA SER A 181 -24.23 -5.68 -0.21
C SER A 181 -23.78 -7.11 0.08
N GLN A 182 -22.87 -7.67 -0.72
CA GLN A 182 -22.40 -9.04 -0.59
C GLN A 182 -21.15 -9.14 0.31
N PRO A 183 -20.92 -10.29 0.97
CA PRO A 183 -19.66 -10.55 1.68
C PRO A 183 -18.46 -10.50 0.72
N GLY A 184 -17.31 -10.02 1.22
CA GLY A 184 -16.09 -9.94 0.40
C GLY A 184 -16.12 -8.83 -0.66
N SER A 185 -16.98 -7.83 -0.50
CA SER A 185 -17.01 -6.63 -1.35
C SER A 185 -16.05 -5.52 -0.90
N ARG A 186 -15.37 -5.75 0.23
CA ARG A 186 -14.42 -4.84 0.88
C ARG A 186 -13.20 -5.66 1.30
N PHE A 187 -12.02 -5.23 0.87
CA PHE A 187 -10.71 -5.73 1.27
C PHE A 187 -9.84 -4.51 1.57
#